data_AF-A0A7W9L7G6-F1
#
_entry.id   AF-A0A7W9L7G6-F1
#
_cell.length_a   1.000
_cell.length_b   1.000
_cell.length_c   1.000
_cell.angle_alpha   90.00
_cell.angle_beta   90.00
_cell.angle_gamma   90.00
#
_symmetry.space_group_name_H-M   'P 1'
#
loop_
_entity.id
_entity.type
_entity.pdbx_description
1 polymer ?
#
loop_
_entity_poly.entity_id
_entity_poly.type
_entity_poly.pdbx_seq_one_letter_code
_entity_poly.pdbx_strand_id
1 'polypeptide(L)'
;MTMMLAGRYSLVSQLGQGGMGTVWLAVDELLHQQVAVKEVRLPADLDEASRAELTERTLREARAAARLRSHPSIVTVHDVVMDSGRPWIVMELVHGRSLDRIVREDGPLPPAQTAWVGRHVLDALAAAHSMGVLHRDVKPGNVLLTRDGRVLLTDFGIATVAGDAALTQTGLLNGSPGYIAPERLRGEADGPEADLWSLGATLYMAVEGRAAYTGPNAAAVMAAVLLHEPAPPQRAGSLTPVLAALLDKDPQRRCGPAQAAAWLQAVAQGDVPADTTHPAARGPAPAWRRLAVVGGALVLALSLTAGAVIWGMTRPGEGTSAEPTRSTTSPAKPVSSSPAGKPLFGDGLHSCLVLTSNQVRALLGSTLQSDHRDRKICQYFGANGSYATVALYRVPTLTGAKANFVGIKQTFQDLRDEHPDIAFTRTPGVGEESFASVHRESGRYTANMVFRMSNVTATLTYSGPRPGTKALVQAAASVATAMEKARPAR
;
A
#
# COMPACT_ATOMS: atom_id res chain seq x y z
N MET A 1 -9.55 4.07 36.46
CA MET A 1 -10.76 3.28 36.16
C MET A 1 -10.39 2.29 35.09
N THR A 2 -10.43 1.00 35.42
CA THR A 2 -10.17 -0.11 34.49
C THR A 2 -11.36 -0.21 33.55
N MET A 3 -11.16 -0.10 32.24
CA MET A 3 -12.25 -0.19 31.25
C MET A 3 -12.69 -1.65 31.14
N MET A 4 -14.00 -1.91 31.28
CA MET A 4 -14.59 -3.25 31.19
C MET A 4 -15.23 -3.45 29.82
N LEU A 5 -14.76 -4.41 29.04
CA LEU A 5 -15.34 -4.77 27.75
C LEU A 5 -16.34 -5.91 27.89
N ALA A 6 -17.53 -5.72 27.30
CA ALA A 6 -18.60 -6.72 27.27
C ALA A 6 -18.94 -7.32 28.66
N GLY A 7 -18.71 -6.57 29.74
CA GLY A 7 -18.92 -7.02 31.12
C GLY A 7 -18.03 -8.17 31.60
N ARG A 8 -16.98 -8.54 30.85
CA ARG A 8 -16.13 -9.71 31.14
C ARG A 8 -14.63 -9.46 31.08
N TYR A 9 -14.17 -8.61 30.16
CA TYR A 9 -12.74 -8.42 29.93
C TYR A 9 -12.28 -7.07 30.49
N SER A 10 -11.51 -7.11 31.57
CA SER A 10 -10.99 -5.93 32.25
C SER A 10 -9.67 -5.49 31.62
N LEU A 11 -9.66 -4.34 30.93
CA LEU A 11 -8.47 -3.82 30.24
C LEU A 11 -7.45 -3.26 31.24
N VAL A 12 -6.27 -3.88 31.29
CA VAL A 12 -5.20 -3.55 32.25
C VAL A 12 -4.25 -2.51 31.69
N SER A 13 -3.63 -2.78 30.54
CA SER A 13 -2.62 -1.91 29.96
C SER A 13 -2.51 -2.11 28.45
N GLN A 14 -1.99 -1.12 27.74
CA GLN A 14 -1.76 -1.21 26.30
C GLN A 14 -0.45 -1.98 26.03
N LEU A 15 -0.52 -3.04 25.20
CA LEU A 15 0.63 -3.83 24.75
C LEU A 15 1.26 -3.24 23.49
N GLY A 16 0.46 -2.66 22.61
CA GLY A 16 0.93 -2.06 21.37
C GLY A 16 -0.18 -1.33 20.62
N GLN A 17 0.22 -0.43 19.71
CA GLN A 17 -0.70 0.28 18.82
C GLN A 17 -0.10 0.36 17.43
N GLY A 18 -0.91 0.03 16.44
CA GLY A 18 -0.54 0.08 15.02
C GLY A 18 -1.68 0.63 14.17
N GLY A 19 -1.46 0.68 12.86
CA GLY A 19 -2.43 1.25 11.91
C GLY A 19 -3.78 0.51 11.84
N MET A 20 -3.86 -0.71 12.37
CA MET A 20 -5.06 -1.56 12.37
C MET A 20 -5.78 -1.61 13.71
N GLY A 21 -5.24 -0.97 14.76
CA GLY A 21 -5.84 -1.02 16.08
C GLY A 21 -4.88 -0.95 17.25
N THR A 22 -5.45 -1.16 18.43
CA THR A 22 -4.74 -1.18 19.72
C THR A 22 -4.82 -2.59 20.30
N VAL A 23 -3.71 -3.13 20.77
CA VAL A 23 -3.69 -4.40 21.49
C VAL A 23 -3.50 -4.11 22.96
N TRP A 24 -4.37 -4.67 23.79
CA TRP A 24 -4.42 -4.48 25.23
C TRP A 24 -4.14 -5.80 25.95
N LEU A 25 -3.44 -5.72 27.08
CA LEU A 25 -3.49 -6.74 28.12
C LEU A 25 -4.83 -6.60 28.82
N ALA A 26 -5.56 -7.69 28.94
CA ALA A 26 -6.79 -7.74 29.71
C ALA A 26 -6.83 -8.98 30.62
N VAL A 27 -7.70 -8.94 31.60
CA VAL A 27 -8.07 -10.10 32.42
C VAL A 27 -9.46 -10.53 32.02
N ASP A 28 -9.62 -11.81 31.66
CA ASP A 28 -10.93 -12.45 31.57
C ASP A 28 -11.42 -12.73 33.00
N GLU A 29 -12.37 -11.94 33.48
CA GLU A 29 -12.87 -12.01 34.86
C GLU A 29 -13.68 -13.29 35.14
N LEU A 30 -14.14 -13.99 34.10
CA LEU A 30 -14.85 -15.26 34.26
C LEU A 30 -13.88 -16.44 34.41
N LEU A 31 -12.82 -16.45 33.61
CA LEU A 31 -11.82 -17.52 33.59
C LEU A 31 -10.58 -17.21 34.46
N HIS A 32 -10.51 -16.00 35.01
CA HIS A 32 -9.38 -15.48 35.79
C HIS A 32 -8.01 -15.66 35.11
N GLN A 33 -7.97 -15.43 33.79
CA GLN A 33 -6.76 -15.56 32.98
C GLN A 33 -6.44 -14.27 32.25
N GLN A 34 -5.15 -14.02 32.03
CA GLN A 34 -4.70 -12.91 31.20
C GLN A 34 -4.84 -13.25 29.72
N VAL A 35 -5.33 -12.28 28.95
CA VAL A 35 -5.55 -12.39 27.50
C VAL A 35 -5.05 -11.14 26.80
N ALA A 36 -4.75 -11.26 25.50
CA ALA A 36 -4.55 -10.12 24.63
C ALA A 36 -5.88 -9.77 23.96
N VAL A 37 -6.23 -8.48 23.91
CA VAL A 37 -7.46 -8.00 23.30
C VAL A 37 -7.12 -6.96 22.25
N LYS A 38 -7.44 -7.24 20.98
CA LYS A 38 -7.24 -6.31 19.88
C LYS A 38 -8.52 -5.56 19.55
N GLU A 39 -8.45 -4.24 19.69
CA GLU A 39 -9.45 -3.29 19.22
C GLU A 39 -9.35 -3.19 17.69
N VAL A 40 -10.40 -3.55 16.95
CA VAL A 40 -10.43 -3.32 15.50
C VAL A 40 -10.98 -1.92 15.23
N ARG A 41 -10.12 -1.03 14.72
CA ARG A 41 -10.53 0.34 14.40
C ARG A 41 -11.16 0.39 13.01
N LEU A 42 -12.44 0.70 12.97
CA LEU A 42 -13.16 1.03 11.74
C LEU A 42 -13.01 2.52 11.43
N PRO A 43 -12.88 2.93 10.16
CA PRO A 43 -12.85 4.34 9.78
C PRO A 43 -14.06 5.11 10.32
N ALA A 44 -13.81 6.33 10.81
CA ALA A 44 -14.82 7.13 11.51
C ALA A 44 -15.90 7.67 10.57
N ASP A 45 -15.56 7.84 9.29
CA ASP A 45 -16.34 8.46 8.21
C ASP A 45 -17.25 7.48 7.44
N LEU A 46 -17.32 6.22 7.86
CA LEU A 46 -18.23 5.24 7.25
C LEU A 46 -19.67 5.51 7.63
N ASP A 47 -20.56 5.41 6.63
CA ASP A 47 -22.00 5.30 6.86
C ASP A 47 -22.35 4.00 7.60
N GLU A 48 -23.56 3.94 8.14
CA GLU A 48 -23.99 2.85 9.00
C GLU A 48 -24.01 1.50 8.27
N ALA A 49 -24.39 1.50 6.99
CA ALA A 49 -24.44 0.28 6.16
C ALA A 49 -23.03 -0.30 5.91
N SER A 50 -22.08 0.56 5.53
CA SER A 50 -20.69 0.18 5.30
C SER A 50 -20.02 -0.29 6.60
N ARG A 51 -20.34 0.37 7.73
CA ARG A 51 -19.86 -0.03 9.06
C ARG A 51 -20.38 -1.41 9.45
N ALA A 52 -21.65 -1.69 9.21
CA ALA A 52 -22.25 -2.99 9.47
C ALA A 52 -21.61 -4.09 8.62
N GLU A 53 -21.40 -3.84 7.32
CA GLU A 53 -20.76 -4.78 6.40
C GLU A 53 -19.33 -5.13 6.84
N LEU A 54 -18.52 -4.12 7.16
CA LEU A 54 -17.14 -4.33 7.64
C LEU A 54 -17.12 -5.05 8.98
N THR A 55 -18.06 -4.74 9.88
CA THR A 55 -18.19 -5.45 11.16
C THR A 55 -18.50 -6.93 10.92
N GLU A 56 -19.46 -7.24 10.05
CA GLU A 56 -19.81 -8.62 9.72
C GLU A 56 -18.64 -9.38 9.08
N ARG A 57 -17.91 -8.73 8.16
CA ARG A 57 -16.71 -9.29 7.55
C ARG A 57 -15.63 -9.57 8.61
N THR A 58 -15.41 -8.64 9.55
CA THR A 58 -14.45 -8.83 10.66
C THR A 58 -14.82 -10.03 11.51
N LEU A 59 -16.10 -10.13 11.89
CA LEU A 59 -16.60 -11.25 12.68
C LEU A 59 -16.43 -12.58 11.94
N ARG A 60 -16.67 -12.60 10.62
CA ARG A 60 -16.50 -13.79 9.78
C ARG A 60 -15.03 -14.24 9.74
N GLU A 61 -14.10 -13.30 9.53
CA GLU A 61 -12.66 -13.58 9.48
C GLU A 61 -12.13 -14.02 10.85
N ALA A 62 -12.52 -13.35 11.94
CA ALA A 62 -12.13 -13.74 13.29
C ALA A 62 -12.67 -15.12 13.69
N ARG A 63 -13.92 -15.47 13.30
CA ARG A 63 -14.47 -16.82 13.48
C ARG A 63 -13.71 -17.87 12.68
N ALA A 64 -13.25 -17.53 11.48
CA ALA A 64 -12.43 -18.43 10.68
C ALA A 64 -11.06 -18.68 11.35
N ALA A 65 -10.41 -17.63 11.86
CA ALA A 65 -9.18 -17.73 12.63
C ALA A 65 -9.34 -18.57 13.90
N ALA A 66 -10.48 -18.46 14.60
CA ALA A 66 -10.77 -19.27 15.79
C ALA A 66 -10.84 -20.79 15.52
N ARG A 67 -11.11 -21.20 14.27
CA ARG A 67 -11.08 -22.63 13.89
C ARG A 67 -9.66 -23.19 13.81
N LEU A 68 -8.65 -22.33 13.70
CA LEU A 68 -7.23 -22.69 13.62
C LEU A 68 -6.56 -22.77 15.01
N ARG A 69 -7.32 -22.64 16.10
CA ARG A 69 -6.83 -22.60 17.49
C ARG A 69 -5.96 -23.77 17.94
N SER A 70 -6.03 -24.93 17.26
CA SER A 70 -5.21 -26.10 17.60
C SER A 70 -3.87 -26.12 16.88
N HIS A 71 -3.61 -25.19 15.96
CA HIS A 71 -2.37 -25.17 15.19
C HIS A 71 -1.24 -24.55 16.03
N PRO A 72 -0.08 -25.22 16.16
CA PRO A 72 0.99 -24.79 17.06
C PRO A 72 1.67 -23.47 16.66
N SER A 73 1.52 -23.07 15.39
CA SER A 73 2.13 -21.85 14.84
C SER A 73 1.14 -20.72 14.56
N ILE A 74 -0.07 -20.78 15.15
CA ILE A 74 -1.10 -19.75 15.02
C ILE A 74 -1.49 -19.25 16.40
N VAL A 75 -1.55 -17.93 16.58
CA VAL A 75 -2.05 -17.35 17.84
C VAL A 75 -3.52 -17.73 18.02
N THR A 76 -3.84 -18.31 19.18
CA THR A 76 -5.21 -18.77 19.46
C THR A 76 -6.15 -17.58 19.62
N VAL A 77 -7.24 -17.55 18.84
CA VAL A 77 -8.37 -16.65 19.08
C VAL A 77 -9.35 -17.34 20.03
N HIS A 78 -9.59 -16.73 21.18
CA HIS A 78 -10.48 -17.26 22.22
C HIS A 78 -11.93 -16.81 22.02
N ASP A 79 -12.13 -15.55 21.65
CA ASP A 79 -13.47 -14.94 21.60
C ASP A 79 -13.47 -13.71 20.67
N VAL A 80 -14.67 -13.28 20.28
CA VAL A 80 -14.88 -12.00 19.58
C VAL A 80 -16.08 -11.31 20.20
N VAL A 81 -15.85 -10.12 20.76
CA VAL A 81 -16.88 -9.34 21.45
C VAL A 81 -17.19 -8.06 20.70
N MET A 82 -18.44 -7.61 20.82
CA MET A 82 -18.88 -6.30 20.33
C MET A 82 -18.99 -5.35 21.51
N ASP A 83 -18.32 -4.20 21.42
CA ASP A 83 -18.46 -3.13 22.40
C ASP A 83 -18.48 -1.78 21.68
N SER A 84 -19.45 -0.92 22.04
CA SER A 84 -19.60 0.41 21.44
C SER A 84 -19.67 0.41 19.90
N GLY A 85 -20.29 -0.62 19.32
CA GLY A 85 -20.42 -0.80 17.87
C GLY A 85 -19.12 -1.20 17.16
N ARG A 86 -18.08 -1.64 17.88
CA ARG A 86 -16.80 -2.07 17.33
C ARG A 86 -16.50 -3.52 17.71
N PRO A 87 -15.92 -4.32 16.80
CA PRO A 87 -15.46 -5.66 17.12
C PRO A 87 -14.12 -5.62 17.87
N TRP A 88 -14.01 -6.46 18.89
CA TRP A 88 -12.80 -6.69 19.68
C TRP A 88 -12.49 -8.17 19.67
N ILE A 89 -11.23 -8.51 19.41
CA ILE A 89 -10.79 -9.89 19.23
C ILE A 89 -9.95 -10.27 20.44
N VAL A 90 -10.42 -11.27 21.17
CA VAL A 90 -9.77 -11.81 22.36
C VAL A 90 -8.91 -13.00 21.93
N MET A 91 -7.63 -12.97 22.28
CA MET A 91 -6.64 -13.94 21.84
C MET A 91 -5.66 -14.32 22.95
N GLU A 92 -4.90 -15.38 22.72
CA GLU A 92 -3.82 -15.83 23.60
C GLU A 92 -2.84 -14.68 23.89
N LEU A 93 -2.53 -14.46 25.16
CA LEU A 93 -1.45 -13.57 25.54
C LEU A 93 -0.10 -14.27 25.31
N VAL A 94 0.50 -13.98 24.16
CA VAL A 94 1.80 -14.54 23.78
C VAL A 94 2.94 -13.80 24.48
N HIS A 95 3.69 -14.50 25.32
CA HIS A 95 4.89 -14.00 25.97
C HIS A 95 6.11 -14.13 25.05
N GLY A 96 6.16 -13.30 24.01
CA GLY A 96 7.20 -13.31 22.99
C GLY A 96 7.55 -11.93 22.46
N ARG A 97 8.52 -11.86 21.56
CA ARG A 97 8.86 -10.65 20.79
C ARG A 97 8.53 -10.88 19.33
N SER A 98 8.06 -9.83 18.66
CA SER A 98 7.87 -9.86 17.22
C SER A 98 9.21 -9.93 16.48
N LEU A 99 9.22 -10.51 15.28
CA LEU A 99 10.42 -10.72 14.49
C LEU A 99 11.10 -9.39 14.13
N ASP A 100 10.34 -8.34 13.83
CA ASP A 100 10.90 -6.99 13.62
C ASP A 100 11.60 -6.44 14.87
N ARG A 101 11.04 -6.70 16.05
CA ARG A 101 11.64 -6.27 17.32
C ARG A 101 12.93 -7.01 17.61
N ILE A 102 12.95 -8.32 17.38
CA ILE A 102 14.15 -9.15 17.53
C ILE A 102 15.25 -8.65 16.60
N VAL A 103 14.94 -8.46 15.32
CA VAL A 103 15.95 -8.00 14.35
C VAL A 103 16.47 -6.59 14.67
N ARG A 104 15.60 -5.72 15.19
CA ARG A 104 15.97 -4.35 15.58
C ARG A 104 16.83 -4.30 16.83
N GLU A 105 16.54 -5.14 17.82
CA GLU A 105 17.24 -5.15 19.12
C GLU A 105 18.50 -6.02 19.10
N ASP A 106 18.42 -7.21 18.51
CA ASP A 106 19.46 -8.25 18.59
C ASP A 106 20.25 -8.37 17.27
N GLY A 107 19.75 -7.78 16.18
CA GLY A 107 20.33 -7.87 14.84
C GLY A 107 19.76 -9.02 13.99
N PRO A 108 20.22 -9.17 12.74
CA PRO A 108 19.64 -10.13 11.80
C PRO A 108 19.87 -11.58 12.22
N LEU A 109 18.91 -12.45 11.90
CA LEU A 109 18.97 -13.86 12.21
C LEU A 109 19.89 -14.61 11.23
N PRO A 110 20.59 -15.66 11.68
CA PRO A 110 21.30 -16.57 10.78
C PRO A 110 20.35 -17.26 9.77
N PRO A 111 20.84 -17.71 8.60
CA PRO A 111 20.02 -18.38 7.58
C PRO A 111 19.22 -19.58 8.10
N ALA A 112 19.83 -20.46 8.89
CA ALA A 112 19.17 -21.65 9.44
C ALA A 112 18.00 -21.27 10.38
N GLN A 113 18.20 -20.28 11.25
CA GLN A 113 17.16 -19.80 12.15
C GLN A 113 16.03 -19.09 11.37
N THR A 114 16.39 -18.30 10.36
CA THR A 114 15.41 -17.65 9.48
C THR A 114 14.56 -18.68 8.74
N ALA A 115 15.19 -19.74 8.22
CA ALA A 115 14.48 -20.82 7.54
C ALA A 115 13.56 -21.59 8.49
N TRP A 116 13.98 -21.83 9.73
CA TRP A 116 13.17 -22.46 10.77
C TRP A 116 11.93 -21.61 11.11
N VAL A 117 12.08 -20.28 11.24
CA VAL A 117 10.94 -19.35 11.38
C VAL A 117 10.03 -19.44 10.16
N GLY A 118 10.60 -19.39 8.96
CA GLY A 118 9.85 -19.47 7.71
C GLY A 118 9.05 -20.75 7.57
N ARG A 119 9.59 -21.88 8.03
CA ARG A 119 8.91 -23.18 8.02
C ARG A 119 7.65 -23.16 8.87
N HIS A 120 7.73 -22.66 10.10
CA HIS A 120 6.58 -22.59 11.01
C HIS A 120 5.50 -21.61 10.50
N VAL A 121 5.91 -20.46 9.96
CA VAL A 121 4.97 -19.51 9.33
C VAL A 121 4.31 -20.14 8.12
N LEU A 122 5.05 -20.89 7.29
CA LEU A 122 4.50 -21.59 6.14
C LEU A 122 3.49 -22.69 6.55
N ASP A 123 3.77 -23.44 7.61
CA ASP A 123 2.84 -24.45 8.14
C ASP A 123 1.53 -23.80 8.62
N ALA A 124 1.62 -22.65 9.30
CA ALA A 124 0.46 -21.84 9.68
C ALA A 124 -0.35 -21.35 8.47
N LEU A 125 0.32 -20.85 7.43
CA LEU A 125 -0.33 -20.41 6.19
C LEU A 125 -1.02 -21.58 5.48
N ALA A 126 -0.35 -22.73 5.35
CA ALA A 126 -0.92 -23.92 4.72
C ALA A 126 -2.18 -24.41 5.45
N ALA A 127 -2.16 -24.42 6.79
CA ALA A 127 -3.33 -24.77 7.59
C ALA A 127 -4.51 -23.81 7.32
N ALA A 128 -4.27 -22.50 7.28
CA ALA A 128 -5.30 -21.50 6.98
C ALA A 128 -5.84 -21.62 5.54
N HIS A 129 -4.93 -21.78 4.56
CA HIS A 129 -5.29 -21.92 3.15
C HIS A 129 -6.15 -23.16 2.90
N SER A 130 -5.89 -24.26 3.60
CA SER A 130 -6.72 -25.49 3.50
C SER A 130 -8.19 -25.28 3.92
N MET A 131 -8.45 -24.22 4.69
CA MET A 131 -9.79 -23.82 5.14
C MET A 131 -10.35 -22.62 4.36
N GLY A 132 -9.68 -22.21 3.27
CA GLY A 132 -10.07 -21.06 2.45
C GLY A 132 -9.78 -19.70 3.10
N VAL A 133 -8.88 -19.63 4.08
CA VAL A 133 -8.52 -18.40 4.79
C VAL A 133 -7.16 -17.91 4.31
N LEU A 134 -7.10 -16.72 3.72
CA LEU A 134 -5.84 -16.02 3.40
C LEU A 134 -5.43 -15.11 4.56
N HIS A 135 -4.12 -14.94 4.78
CA HIS A 135 -3.63 -14.07 5.83
C HIS A 135 -3.59 -12.60 5.40
N ARG A 136 -3.06 -12.30 4.20
CA ARG A 136 -3.01 -10.98 3.55
C ARG A 136 -2.21 -9.88 4.27
N ASP A 137 -1.51 -10.19 5.34
CA ASP A 137 -0.69 -9.23 6.09
C ASP A 137 0.49 -9.94 6.76
N VAL A 138 1.08 -10.92 6.07
CA VAL A 138 2.30 -11.57 6.56
C VAL A 138 3.42 -10.53 6.53
N LYS A 139 3.94 -10.21 7.71
CA LYS A 139 5.05 -9.26 7.89
C LYS A 139 5.77 -9.56 9.19
N PRO A 140 7.00 -9.07 9.40
CA PRO A 140 7.76 -9.37 10.60
C PRO A 140 7.08 -8.97 11.93
N GLY A 141 6.28 -7.91 11.93
CA GLY A 141 5.50 -7.50 13.11
C GLY A 141 4.41 -8.50 13.54
N ASN A 142 3.99 -9.38 12.62
CA ASN A 142 2.94 -10.38 12.86
C ASN A 142 3.51 -11.78 13.15
N VAL A 143 4.83 -11.93 13.19
CA VAL A 143 5.51 -13.19 13.54
C VAL A 143 6.10 -13.04 14.94
N LEU A 144 5.58 -13.80 15.90
CA LEU A 144 6.01 -13.77 17.29
C LEU A 144 6.91 -14.97 17.61
N LEU A 145 8.04 -14.71 18.27
CA LEU A 145 8.93 -15.74 18.79
C LEU A 145 8.90 -15.71 20.31
N THR A 146 8.62 -16.85 20.92
CA THR A 146 8.54 -17.00 22.36
C THR A 146 9.85 -17.57 22.93
N ARG A 147 10.06 -17.43 24.25
CA ARG A 147 11.27 -17.93 24.91
C ARG A 147 11.37 -19.45 24.93
N ASP A 148 10.22 -20.13 24.93
CA ASP A 148 10.09 -21.59 24.78
C ASP A 148 10.27 -22.07 23.33
N GLY A 149 10.60 -21.17 22.40
CA GLY A 149 10.94 -21.53 21.02
C GLY A 149 9.73 -21.80 20.14
N ARG A 150 8.55 -21.22 20.43
CA ARG A 150 7.40 -21.23 19.50
C ARG A 150 7.53 -20.09 18.50
N VAL A 151 7.12 -20.35 17.26
CA VAL A 151 6.90 -19.34 16.21
C VAL A 151 5.43 -19.28 15.93
N LEU A 152 4.84 -18.12 16.19
CA LEU A 152 3.39 -17.91 16.12
C LEU A 152 3.07 -16.80 15.12
N LEU A 153 2.16 -17.08 14.21
CA LEU A 153 1.60 -16.10 13.29
C LEU A 153 0.30 -15.53 13.88
N THR A 154 0.20 -14.21 13.98
CA THR A 154 -0.97 -13.49 14.50
C THR A 154 -1.66 -12.69 13.40
N ASP A 155 -2.86 -12.16 13.68
CA ASP A 155 -3.58 -11.22 12.82
C ASP A 155 -4.07 -11.79 11.47
N PHE A 156 -4.45 -13.08 11.45
CA PHE A 156 -5.10 -13.70 10.29
C PHE A 156 -6.34 -12.94 9.82
N GLY A 157 -6.33 -12.50 8.57
CA GLY A 157 -7.50 -11.97 7.86
C GLY A 157 -7.99 -10.60 8.32
N ILE A 158 -7.91 -10.28 9.62
CA ILE A 158 -8.49 -9.06 10.23
C ILE A 158 -7.97 -7.76 9.60
N ALA A 159 -6.77 -7.81 9.03
CA ALA A 159 -6.14 -6.71 8.29
C ALA A 159 -6.92 -6.29 7.03
N THR A 160 -7.68 -7.17 6.38
CA THR A 160 -8.40 -6.80 5.15
C THR A 160 -9.59 -5.88 5.39
N VAL A 161 -10.29 -6.01 6.51
CA VAL A 161 -11.49 -5.21 6.75
C VAL A 161 -11.18 -3.73 6.89
N ALA A 162 -10.10 -3.40 7.62
CA ALA A 162 -9.64 -2.01 7.73
C ALA A 162 -8.73 -1.62 6.56
N GLY A 163 -7.93 -2.55 6.03
CA GLY A 163 -6.91 -2.31 5.01
C GLY A 163 -7.46 -2.07 3.62
N ASP A 164 -8.47 -2.81 3.16
CA ASP A 164 -9.08 -2.60 1.83
C ASP A 164 -9.81 -1.25 1.77
N ALA A 165 -10.53 -0.86 2.83
CA ALA A 165 -11.18 0.44 2.96
C ALA A 165 -10.15 1.59 3.12
N ALA A 166 -9.07 1.39 3.88
CA ALA A 166 -8.00 2.40 3.99
C ALA A 166 -7.19 2.56 2.69
N LEU A 167 -6.92 1.46 1.96
CA LEU A 167 -6.29 1.50 0.63
C LEU A 167 -7.13 2.29 -0.37
N THR A 168 -8.46 2.09 -0.34
CA THR A 168 -9.40 2.64 -1.33
C THR A 168 -9.97 4.02 -0.97
N GLN A 169 -10.17 4.32 0.32
CA GLN A 169 -10.82 5.57 0.76
C GLN A 169 -9.83 6.69 1.08
N THR A 170 -8.74 6.40 1.81
CA THR A 170 -7.80 7.44 2.29
C THR A 170 -6.50 7.50 1.48
N GLY A 171 -6.14 6.44 0.74
CA GLY A 171 -4.86 6.32 0.04
C GLY A 171 -3.64 6.37 0.99
N LEU A 172 -3.90 6.32 2.30
CA LEU A 172 -2.91 6.19 3.36
C LEU A 172 -2.79 4.70 3.67
N LEU A 173 -1.73 4.08 3.15
CA LEU A 173 -1.33 2.75 3.56
C LEU A 173 -0.94 2.77 5.05
N ASN A 174 -1.85 2.33 5.91
CA ASN A 174 -1.54 1.96 7.28
C ASN A 174 -0.85 0.59 7.28
N GLY A 175 0.38 0.53 6.76
CA GLY A 175 1.16 -0.69 6.64
C GLY A 175 2.55 -0.45 6.09
N SER A 176 3.39 -1.49 6.11
CA SER A 176 4.70 -1.49 5.45
C SER A 176 4.53 -2.07 4.03
N PRO A 177 4.41 -1.24 2.97
CA PRO A 177 4.07 -1.71 1.61
C PRO A 177 5.08 -2.70 1.02
N GLY A 178 6.30 -2.77 1.55
CA GLY A 178 7.33 -3.72 1.12
C GLY A 178 6.99 -5.20 1.40
N TYR A 179 5.90 -5.48 2.13
CA TYR A 179 5.41 -6.84 2.39
C TYR A 179 4.10 -7.16 1.66
N ILE A 180 3.62 -6.27 0.77
CA ILE A 180 2.41 -6.51 -0.05
C ILE A 180 2.84 -7.07 -1.42
N ALA A 181 2.28 -8.22 -1.80
CA ALA A 181 2.60 -8.86 -3.07
C ALA A 181 2.28 -7.96 -4.30
N PRO A 182 3.07 -8.03 -5.39
CA PRO A 182 2.90 -7.19 -6.56
C PRO A 182 1.49 -7.27 -7.18
N GLU A 183 0.93 -8.48 -7.28
CA GLU A 183 -0.42 -8.70 -7.81
C GLU A 183 -1.50 -7.97 -6.99
N ARG A 184 -1.34 -7.89 -5.66
CA ARG A 184 -2.25 -7.15 -4.78
C ARG A 184 -2.13 -5.64 -4.98
N LEU A 185 -0.92 -5.14 -5.19
CA LEU A 185 -0.70 -3.72 -5.53
C LEU A 185 -1.29 -3.35 -6.90
N ARG A 186 -1.41 -4.31 -7.82
CA ARG A 186 -2.09 -4.13 -9.12
C ARG A 186 -3.61 -4.26 -9.04
N GLY A 187 -4.16 -4.68 -7.90
CA GLY A 187 -5.59 -4.98 -7.76
C GLY A 187 -6.02 -6.26 -8.49
N GLU A 188 -5.07 -7.17 -8.77
CA GLU A 188 -5.37 -8.49 -9.33
C GLU A 188 -5.97 -9.40 -8.24
N ALA A 189 -6.61 -10.50 -8.67
CA ALA A 189 -7.18 -11.47 -7.73
C ALA A 189 -6.10 -12.02 -6.79
N ASP A 190 -6.36 -12.02 -5.48
CA ASP A 190 -5.43 -12.49 -4.47
C ASP A 190 -5.64 -13.99 -4.16
N GLY A 191 -4.55 -14.68 -3.86
CA GLY A 191 -4.53 -16.12 -3.60
C GLY A 191 -3.43 -16.50 -2.60
N PRO A 192 -3.31 -17.80 -2.26
CA PRO A 192 -2.26 -18.33 -1.38
C PRO A 192 -0.85 -17.88 -1.74
N GLU A 193 -0.59 -17.67 -3.04
CA GLU A 193 0.69 -17.24 -3.58
C GLU A 193 1.10 -15.87 -3.04
N ALA A 194 0.14 -14.97 -2.79
CA ALA A 194 0.42 -13.63 -2.25
C ALA A 194 1.00 -13.71 -0.83
N ASP A 195 0.49 -14.62 0.01
CA ASP A 195 1.03 -14.85 1.35
C ASP A 195 2.44 -15.46 1.30
N LEU A 196 2.74 -16.29 0.30
CA LEU A 196 4.10 -16.82 0.08
C LEU A 196 5.09 -15.70 -0.29
N TRP A 197 4.67 -14.73 -1.11
CA TRP A 197 5.51 -13.58 -1.42
C TRP A 197 5.79 -12.74 -0.17
N SER A 198 4.75 -12.48 0.62
CA SER A 198 4.85 -11.75 1.88
C SER A 198 5.72 -12.48 2.91
N LEU A 199 5.68 -13.81 2.93
CA LEU A 199 6.62 -14.66 3.68
C LEU A 199 8.06 -14.43 3.18
N GLY A 200 8.31 -14.48 1.87
CA GLY A 200 9.62 -14.20 1.29
C GLY A 200 10.18 -12.84 1.72
N ALA A 201 9.37 -11.78 1.65
CA ALA A 201 9.76 -10.44 2.09
C ALA A 201 10.05 -10.36 3.60
N THR A 202 9.29 -11.11 4.41
CA THR A 202 9.48 -11.24 5.86
C THR A 202 10.81 -11.92 6.20
N LEU A 203 11.13 -13.03 5.51
CA LEU A 203 12.38 -13.77 5.71
C LEU A 203 13.59 -13.00 5.21
N TYR A 204 13.45 -12.25 4.12
CA TYR A 204 14.49 -11.34 3.65
C TYR A 204 14.86 -10.34 4.75
N MET A 205 13.86 -9.69 5.36
CA MET A 205 14.09 -8.73 6.45
C MET A 205 14.80 -9.40 7.63
N ALA A 206 14.35 -10.60 7.99
CA ALA A 206 14.92 -11.35 9.12
C ALA A 206 16.42 -11.63 8.95
N VAL A 207 16.86 -12.04 7.75
CA VAL A 207 18.26 -12.42 7.50
C VAL A 207 19.16 -11.24 7.12
N GLU A 208 18.63 -10.23 6.45
CA GLU A 208 19.41 -9.07 6.01
C GLU A 208 19.42 -7.91 7.02
N GLY A 209 18.43 -7.85 7.92
CA GLY A 209 18.22 -6.72 8.84
C GLY A 209 17.53 -5.52 8.23
N ARG A 210 17.13 -5.61 6.96
CA ARG A 210 16.51 -4.53 6.19
C ARG A 210 15.49 -5.11 5.21
N ALA A 211 14.47 -4.33 4.88
CA ALA A 211 13.47 -4.77 3.90
C ALA A 211 14.09 -5.03 2.51
N ALA A 212 13.48 -5.94 1.75
CA ALA A 212 13.87 -6.25 0.37
C ALA A 212 13.72 -5.04 -0.58
N TYR A 213 12.71 -4.22 -0.29
CA TYR A 213 12.38 -2.99 -1.01
C TYR A 213 12.35 -1.83 -0.02
N THR A 214 13.07 -0.76 -0.35
CA THR A 214 13.17 0.46 0.46
C THR A 214 12.92 1.68 -0.40
N GLY A 215 12.42 2.75 0.20
CA GLY A 215 12.18 4.01 -0.49
C GLY A 215 11.86 5.11 0.53
N PRO A 216 11.94 6.40 0.11
CA PRO A 216 11.72 7.53 1.00
C PRO A 216 10.29 7.65 1.52
N ASN A 217 9.33 6.96 0.89
CA ASN A 217 7.93 6.93 1.29
C ASN A 217 7.23 5.64 0.81
N ALA A 218 6.00 5.42 1.27
CA ALA A 218 5.22 4.23 0.95
C ALA A 218 4.99 4.03 -0.56
N ALA A 219 4.76 5.12 -1.31
CA ALA A 219 4.56 5.05 -2.76
C ALA A 219 5.81 4.62 -3.50
N ALA A 220 6.99 5.12 -3.10
CA ALA A 220 8.27 4.71 -3.66
C ALA A 220 8.56 3.22 -3.39
N VAL A 221 8.23 2.73 -2.19
CA VAL A 221 8.37 1.30 -1.87
C VAL A 221 7.41 0.45 -2.71
N MET A 222 6.15 0.86 -2.89
CA MET A 222 5.22 0.16 -3.80
C MET A 222 5.73 0.14 -5.24
N ALA A 223 6.23 1.27 -5.75
CA ALA A 223 6.82 1.34 -7.08
C ALA A 223 8.02 0.38 -7.19
N ALA A 224 8.87 0.31 -6.16
CA ALA A 224 9.98 -0.63 -6.14
C ALA A 224 9.53 -2.09 -6.16
N VAL A 225 8.53 -2.46 -5.35
CA VAL A 225 7.92 -3.80 -5.38
C VAL A 225 7.39 -4.14 -6.78
N LEU A 226 6.77 -3.18 -7.46
CA LEU A 226 6.20 -3.39 -8.80
C LEU A 226 7.26 -3.46 -9.90
N LEU A 227 8.30 -2.63 -9.84
CA LEU A 227 9.18 -2.34 -10.98
C LEU A 227 10.62 -2.86 -10.84
N HIS A 228 11.17 -2.92 -9.62
CA HIS A 228 12.57 -3.27 -9.40
C HIS A 228 12.74 -4.68 -8.86
N GLU A 229 13.85 -5.34 -9.15
CA GLU A 229 14.21 -6.56 -8.45
C GLU A 229 14.55 -6.25 -6.98
N PRO A 230 14.33 -7.20 -6.04
CA PRO A 230 14.75 -7.00 -4.67
C PRO A 230 16.27 -6.81 -4.63
N ALA A 231 16.75 -6.02 -3.67
CA ALA A 231 18.19 -5.89 -3.46
C ALA A 231 18.81 -7.29 -3.26
N PRO A 232 19.97 -7.61 -3.87
CA PRO A 232 20.60 -8.91 -3.66
C PRO A 232 20.90 -9.13 -2.17
N PRO A 233 20.51 -10.28 -1.58
CA PRO A 233 20.80 -10.57 -0.19
C PRO A 233 22.30 -10.88 -0.03
N GLN A 234 22.90 -10.38 1.05
CA GLN A 234 24.33 -10.55 1.34
C GLN A 234 24.60 -11.54 2.47
N ARG A 235 23.62 -11.77 3.35
CA ARG A 235 23.70 -12.62 4.56
C ARG A 235 22.89 -13.90 4.43
N ALA A 236 22.06 -14.03 3.38
CA ALA A 236 21.14 -15.14 3.23
C ALA A 236 21.78 -16.52 3.00
N GLY A 237 23.02 -16.61 2.51
CA GLY A 237 23.70 -17.90 2.32
C GLY A 237 22.86 -18.90 1.52
N SER A 238 22.67 -20.12 2.05
CA SER A 238 21.82 -21.16 1.45
C SER A 238 20.33 -20.82 1.36
N LEU A 239 19.86 -19.76 2.05
CA LEU A 239 18.49 -19.26 1.93
C LEU A 239 18.28 -18.39 0.67
N THR A 240 19.35 -17.87 0.06
CA THR A 240 19.30 -16.99 -1.12
C THR A 240 18.38 -17.52 -2.25
N PRO A 241 18.54 -18.77 -2.74
CA PRO A 241 17.67 -19.29 -3.79
C PRO A 241 16.19 -19.42 -3.36
N VAL A 242 15.94 -19.70 -2.08
CA VAL A 242 14.59 -19.80 -1.53
C VAL A 242 13.91 -18.43 -1.51
N LEU A 243 14.64 -17.38 -1.09
CA LEU A 243 14.13 -16.00 -1.14
C LEU A 243 13.82 -15.57 -2.57
N ALA A 244 14.68 -15.89 -3.53
CA ALA A 244 14.46 -15.57 -4.94
C ALA A 244 13.18 -16.23 -5.47
N ALA A 245 12.94 -17.50 -5.14
CA ALA A 245 11.76 -18.24 -5.59
C ALA A 245 10.45 -17.78 -4.91
N LEU A 246 10.49 -17.38 -3.64
CA LEU A 246 9.35 -16.80 -2.93
C LEU A 246 9.03 -15.37 -3.44
N LEU A 247 10.07 -14.60 -3.81
CA LEU A 247 9.94 -13.21 -4.25
C LEU A 247 9.71 -13.04 -5.76
N ASP A 248 9.50 -14.12 -6.53
CA ASP A 248 9.10 -13.99 -7.94
C ASP A 248 7.80 -13.18 -8.04
N LYS A 249 7.86 -12.11 -8.82
CA LYS A 249 6.76 -11.14 -9.00
C LYS A 249 5.58 -11.70 -9.77
N ASP A 250 5.76 -12.81 -10.48
CA ASP A 250 4.70 -13.52 -11.16
C ASP A 250 4.20 -14.67 -10.28
N PRO A 251 2.96 -14.62 -9.77
CA PRO A 251 2.44 -15.66 -8.89
C PRO A 251 2.42 -17.05 -9.56
N GLN A 252 2.38 -17.14 -10.89
CA GLN A 252 2.40 -18.42 -11.61
C GLN A 252 3.79 -19.06 -11.69
N ARG A 253 4.87 -18.28 -11.49
CA ARG A 253 6.24 -18.80 -11.45
C ARG A 253 6.78 -18.97 -10.03
N ARG A 254 6.15 -18.31 -9.05
CA ARG A 254 6.50 -18.39 -7.64
C ARG A 254 6.47 -19.84 -7.16
N CYS A 255 7.42 -20.22 -6.30
CA CYS A 255 7.45 -21.59 -5.80
C CYS A 255 6.18 -21.94 -5.02
N GLY A 256 5.70 -23.17 -5.17
CA GLY A 256 4.56 -23.67 -4.42
C GLY A 256 4.90 -23.95 -2.94
N PRO A 257 3.89 -24.10 -2.07
CA PRO A 257 4.08 -24.28 -0.63
C PRO A 257 4.86 -25.55 -0.29
N ALA A 258 4.63 -26.67 -1.00
CA ALA A 258 5.36 -27.92 -0.75
C ALA A 258 6.86 -27.80 -1.05
N GLN A 259 7.23 -27.05 -2.10
CA GLN A 259 8.61 -26.83 -2.48
C GLN A 259 9.30 -25.88 -1.50
N ALA A 260 8.65 -24.77 -1.14
CA ALA A 260 9.13 -23.85 -0.11
C ALA A 260 9.35 -24.58 1.24
N ALA A 261 8.41 -25.45 1.61
CA ALA A 261 8.47 -26.29 2.80
C ALA A 261 9.71 -27.19 2.84
N ALA A 262 10.01 -27.88 1.75
CA ALA A 262 11.18 -28.74 1.64
C ALA A 262 12.50 -27.93 1.70
N TRP A 263 12.57 -26.81 0.98
CA TRP A 263 13.76 -25.98 0.96
C TRP A 263 14.03 -25.27 2.29
N LEU A 264 13.01 -24.70 2.93
CA LEU A 264 13.14 -24.08 4.26
C LEU A 264 13.58 -25.12 5.30
N GLN A 265 13.07 -26.36 5.22
CA GLN A 265 13.50 -27.44 6.10
C GLN A 265 14.98 -27.79 5.91
N ALA A 266 15.45 -27.89 4.65
CA ALA A 266 16.85 -28.17 4.35
C ALA A 266 17.78 -27.05 4.88
N VAL A 267 17.47 -25.78 4.61
CA VAL A 267 18.26 -24.65 5.14
C VAL A 267 18.26 -24.64 6.68
N ALA A 268 17.13 -24.94 7.32
CA ALA A 268 17.03 -25.00 8.78
C ALA A 268 17.94 -26.09 9.39
N GLN A 269 18.23 -27.15 8.64
CA GLN A 269 19.14 -28.23 9.04
C GLN A 269 20.62 -27.93 8.70
N GLY A 270 20.90 -26.79 8.05
CA GLY A 270 22.24 -26.40 7.62
C GLY A 270 22.61 -26.88 6.22
N ASP A 271 21.67 -27.49 5.50
CA ASP A 271 21.90 -28.02 4.15
C ASP A 271 21.69 -26.94 3.07
N VAL A 272 22.23 -27.22 1.89
CA VAL A 272 21.94 -26.46 0.67
C VAL A 272 20.72 -27.12 0.00
N PRO A 273 19.62 -26.38 -0.26
CA PRO A 273 18.45 -26.97 -0.87
C PRO A 273 18.76 -27.51 -2.26
N ALA A 274 18.38 -28.77 -2.51
CA ALA A 274 18.55 -29.40 -3.81
C ALA A 274 17.57 -28.82 -4.85
N ASP A 275 18.03 -28.74 -6.10
CA ASP A 275 17.21 -28.38 -7.26
C ASP A 275 16.46 -27.04 -7.11
N THR A 276 17.13 -26.04 -6.52
CA THR A 276 16.67 -24.64 -6.57
C THR A 276 16.92 -23.98 -7.92
N THR A 277 17.34 -24.77 -8.90
CA THR A 277 17.24 -24.45 -10.32
C THR A 277 15.77 -24.23 -10.63
N HIS A 278 15.31 -23.00 -10.40
CA HIS A 278 14.21 -22.40 -11.15
C HIS A 278 14.37 -22.90 -12.58
N PRO A 279 13.35 -23.48 -13.23
CA PRO A 279 13.50 -23.90 -14.61
C PRO A 279 14.03 -22.69 -15.37
N ALA A 280 15.29 -22.80 -15.82
CA ALA A 280 15.94 -21.79 -16.60
C ALA A 280 14.98 -21.48 -17.74
N ALA A 281 14.55 -20.22 -17.78
CA ALA A 281 13.71 -19.62 -18.81
C ALA A 281 13.25 -20.61 -19.89
N ARG A 282 12.06 -21.22 -19.73
CA ARG A 282 11.27 -21.52 -20.92
C ARG A 282 11.10 -20.17 -21.60
N GLY A 283 11.60 -20.06 -22.84
CA GLY A 283 11.84 -18.81 -23.56
C GLY A 283 10.70 -17.79 -23.44
N PRO A 284 11.00 -16.49 -23.59
CA PRO A 284 10.10 -15.41 -23.21
C PRO A 284 8.70 -15.61 -23.80
N ALA A 285 7.72 -15.85 -22.93
CA ALA A 285 6.33 -15.65 -23.29
C ALA A 285 6.16 -14.16 -23.67
N PRO A 286 5.48 -13.85 -24.78
CA PRO A 286 5.68 -12.59 -25.49
C PRO A 286 5.20 -11.38 -24.67
N ALA A 287 6.05 -10.35 -24.62
CA ALA A 287 6.02 -9.19 -23.73
C ALA A 287 4.76 -8.28 -23.83
N TRP A 288 3.86 -8.52 -24.79
CA TRP A 288 2.68 -7.67 -25.02
C TRP A 288 1.61 -7.76 -23.92
N ARG A 289 1.60 -8.84 -23.11
CA ARG A 289 0.68 -8.97 -21.96
C ARG A 289 1.13 -8.21 -20.70
N ARG A 290 2.41 -7.80 -20.59
CA ARG A 290 2.98 -7.15 -19.38
C ARG A 290 2.91 -5.61 -19.38
N LEU A 291 2.66 -4.97 -20.53
CA LEU A 291 2.80 -3.52 -20.69
C LEU A 291 1.47 -2.73 -20.78
N ALA A 292 0.33 -3.38 -20.55
CA ALA A 292 -0.98 -2.72 -20.56
C ALA A 292 -1.38 -2.08 -19.21
N VAL A 293 -0.69 -2.40 -18.10
CA VAL A 293 -1.14 -2.04 -16.73
C VAL A 293 -0.24 -1.00 -16.03
N VAL A 294 1.00 -0.79 -16.50
CA VAL A 294 2.01 -0.01 -15.76
C VAL A 294 1.83 1.52 -15.84
N GLY A 295 1.26 2.07 -16.90
CA GLY A 295 1.13 3.53 -17.07
C GLY A 295 0.03 4.18 -16.24
N GLY A 296 -1.02 3.46 -15.85
CA GLY A 296 -2.09 4.00 -14.99
C GLY A 296 -1.71 4.10 -13.50
N ALA A 297 -0.83 3.21 -13.02
CA ALA A 297 -0.47 3.09 -11.60
C ALA A 297 0.47 4.21 -11.11
N LEU A 298 1.31 4.75 -11.99
CA LEU A 298 2.32 5.77 -11.66
C LEU A 298 1.69 7.12 -11.29
N VAL A 299 0.52 7.44 -11.84
CA VAL A 299 -0.22 8.67 -11.58
C VAL A 299 -0.99 8.62 -10.27
N LEU A 300 -1.51 7.46 -9.92
CA LEU A 300 -2.19 7.16 -8.66
C LEU A 300 -1.24 7.30 -7.47
N ALA A 301 -0.04 6.72 -7.58
CA ALA A 301 0.96 6.73 -6.53
C ALA A 301 1.52 8.15 -6.25
N LEU A 302 1.68 8.96 -7.30
CA LEU A 302 2.24 10.31 -7.19
C LEU A 302 1.23 11.35 -6.71
N SER A 303 -0.05 11.17 -7.04
CA SER A 303 -1.11 12.10 -6.60
C SER A 303 -1.37 12.04 -5.10
N LEU A 304 -1.09 10.91 -4.44
CA LEU A 304 -1.43 10.64 -3.05
C LEU A 304 -0.37 11.12 -2.03
N THR A 305 0.83 11.47 -2.48
CA THR A 305 2.00 11.65 -1.59
C THR A 305 2.13 13.00 -0.89
N ALA A 306 1.55 14.12 -1.35
CA ALA A 306 1.76 15.40 -0.64
C ALA A 306 0.65 15.83 0.32
N GLY A 307 -0.50 15.14 0.34
CA GLY A 307 -1.52 15.39 1.36
C GLY A 307 -1.03 15.06 2.77
N ALA A 308 -0.18 14.03 2.91
CA ALA A 308 0.30 13.53 4.19
C ALA A 308 1.42 14.38 4.82
N VAL A 309 2.18 15.15 4.03
CA VAL A 309 3.28 16.00 4.54
C VAL A 309 2.75 17.18 5.37
N ILE A 310 1.54 17.66 5.11
CA ILE A 310 1.03 18.90 5.75
C ILE A 310 0.28 18.64 7.06
N TRP A 311 -0.34 17.47 7.27
CA TRP A 311 -0.96 17.18 8.58
C TRP A 311 0.07 17.15 9.71
N GLY A 312 1.31 16.75 9.40
CA GLY A 312 2.43 16.80 10.34
C GLY A 312 2.92 18.21 10.70
N MET A 313 2.66 19.22 9.86
CA MET A 313 3.16 20.60 10.06
C MET A 313 2.16 21.54 10.74
N THR A 314 0.91 21.11 10.98
CA THR A 314 -0.16 21.99 11.50
C THR A 314 -0.79 21.53 12.83
N ARG A 315 -0.07 20.81 13.71
CA ARG A 315 -0.54 20.65 15.10
C ARG A 315 -0.37 21.98 15.83
N PRO A 316 -1.42 22.56 16.43
CA PRO A 316 -1.24 23.65 17.39
C PRO A 316 -0.52 23.08 18.61
N GLY A 317 0.67 23.61 18.93
CA GLY A 317 1.35 23.31 20.18
C GLY A 317 0.59 23.96 21.34
N GLU A 318 0.21 23.16 22.32
CA GLU A 318 -0.19 23.61 23.65
C GLU A 318 0.96 24.42 24.28
N GLY A 319 0.57 25.53 24.90
CA GLY A 319 1.49 26.58 25.35
C GLY A 319 2.42 26.14 26.47
N THR A 320 3.63 26.68 26.45
CA THR A 320 4.38 26.99 27.66
C THR A 320 5.10 28.31 27.43
N SER A 321 4.76 29.29 28.28
CA SER A 321 5.33 30.62 28.30
C SER A 321 6.84 30.62 28.52
N ALA A 322 7.56 31.41 27.73
CA ALA A 322 8.81 32.05 28.14
C ALA A 322 9.04 33.34 27.32
N GLU A 323 9.44 34.38 28.05
CA GLU A 323 9.54 35.80 27.70
C GLU A 323 10.75 36.12 26.78
N PRO A 324 10.78 37.28 26.06
CA PRO A 324 11.60 37.44 24.85
C PRO A 324 12.97 38.05 25.14
N THR A 325 14.00 37.54 24.45
CA THR A 325 15.28 38.26 24.32
C THR A 325 15.42 38.81 22.91
N ARG A 326 15.55 40.14 22.83
CA ARG A 326 15.82 40.92 21.62
C ARG A 326 17.08 40.43 20.91
N SER A 327 17.02 40.37 19.58
CA SER A 327 18.15 40.71 18.72
C SER A 327 17.64 41.19 17.35
N THR A 328 17.79 42.49 17.15
CA THR A 328 17.66 43.29 15.93
C THR A 328 18.53 42.76 14.79
N THR A 329 18.03 42.78 13.54
CA THR A 329 18.63 43.50 12.38
C THR A 329 17.76 43.41 11.11
N SER A 330 17.27 44.59 10.69
CA SER A 330 16.93 45.14 9.36
C SER A 330 16.12 44.43 8.25
N PRO A 331 15.34 45.21 7.46
CA PRO A 331 14.15 44.74 6.77
C PRO A 331 14.36 44.48 5.26
N ALA A 332 13.88 43.34 4.77
CA ALA A 332 13.61 43.13 3.35
C ALA A 332 12.14 43.49 3.04
N LYS A 333 11.95 44.26 1.97
CA LYS A 333 10.66 44.72 1.43
C LYS A 333 9.61 43.60 1.34
N PRO A 334 8.32 43.89 1.60
CA PRO A 334 7.26 42.91 1.52
C PRO A 334 7.03 42.51 0.06
N VAL A 335 7.33 41.26 -0.27
CA VAL A 335 6.75 40.62 -1.46
C VAL A 335 5.28 40.39 -1.15
N SER A 336 4.43 41.10 -1.89
CA SER A 336 2.98 41.00 -1.87
C SER A 336 2.53 39.53 -1.82
N SER A 337 2.03 39.09 -0.67
CA SER A 337 1.33 37.82 -0.53
C SER A 337 -0.03 37.95 -1.19
N SER A 338 -0.23 37.25 -2.31
CA SER A 338 -1.56 36.99 -2.86
C SER A 338 -2.49 36.44 -1.76
N PRO A 339 -3.77 36.85 -1.72
CA PRO A 339 -4.69 36.39 -0.69
C PRO A 339 -4.86 34.88 -0.81
N ALA A 340 -4.68 34.16 0.29
CA ALA A 340 -4.91 32.73 0.36
C ALA A 340 -6.37 32.42 0.02
N GLY A 341 -6.63 32.04 -1.23
CA GLY A 341 -7.98 31.71 -1.71
C GLY A 341 -8.56 30.51 -0.96
N LYS A 342 -9.88 30.49 -0.79
CA LYS A 342 -10.58 29.30 -0.29
C LYS A 342 -10.54 28.17 -1.35
N PRO A 343 -10.52 26.89 -0.95
CA PRO A 343 -10.64 25.76 -1.87
C PRO A 343 -11.91 25.89 -2.72
N LEU A 344 -11.82 25.71 -4.05
CA LEU A 344 -12.95 25.98 -4.96
C LEU A 344 -13.80 24.75 -5.28
N PHE A 345 -13.26 23.54 -5.20
CA PHE A 345 -13.98 22.33 -5.59
C PHE A 345 -14.47 21.55 -4.36
N GLY A 346 -15.79 21.25 -4.33
CA GLY A 346 -16.55 20.38 -3.39
C GLY A 346 -16.93 19.02 -4.01
N ASP A 347 -17.47 18.03 -3.28
CA ASP A 347 -17.35 16.58 -3.61
C ASP A 347 -17.96 16.09 -4.96
N GLY A 348 -18.68 16.95 -5.70
CA GLY A 348 -19.35 16.60 -6.96
C GLY A 348 -18.47 16.51 -8.23
N LEU A 349 -17.14 16.63 -8.14
CA LEU A 349 -16.26 16.54 -9.31
C LEU A 349 -15.82 15.09 -9.57
N HIS A 350 -16.28 14.51 -10.68
CA HIS A 350 -16.02 13.11 -11.04
C HIS A 350 -15.07 12.96 -12.23
N SER A 351 -14.02 12.16 -12.08
CA SER A 351 -13.00 11.93 -13.12
C SER A 351 -13.55 11.29 -14.39
N CYS A 352 -14.66 10.54 -14.30
CA CYS A 352 -15.31 9.91 -15.45
C CYS A 352 -16.17 10.88 -16.28
N LEU A 353 -16.50 12.07 -15.75
CA LEU A 353 -17.44 13.00 -16.37
C LEU A 353 -16.76 14.22 -17.00
N VAL A 354 -15.43 14.34 -16.86
CA VAL A 354 -14.67 15.49 -17.37
C VAL A 354 -14.26 15.35 -18.84
N LEU A 355 -14.41 14.16 -19.44
CA LEU A 355 -14.23 13.93 -20.88
C LEU A 355 -15.45 13.26 -21.48
N THR A 356 -15.85 13.72 -22.66
CA THR A 356 -16.87 13.08 -23.51
C THR A 356 -16.29 11.88 -24.25
N SER A 357 -17.15 10.94 -24.68
CA SER A 357 -16.73 9.78 -25.48
C SER A 357 -16.04 10.19 -26.80
N ASN A 358 -16.33 11.37 -27.34
CA ASN A 358 -15.63 11.90 -28.53
C ASN A 358 -14.20 12.31 -28.22
N GLN A 359 -13.99 13.01 -27.09
CA GLN A 359 -12.65 13.41 -26.64
C GLN A 359 -11.81 12.20 -26.27
N VAL A 360 -12.41 11.18 -25.66
CA VAL A 360 -11.73 9.90 -25.35
C VAL A 360 -11.32 9.18 -26.63
N ARG A 361 -12.21 9.07 -27.63
CA ARG A 361 -11.86 8.45 -28.94
C ARG A 361 -10.73 9.21 -29.64
N ALA A 362 -10.74 10.54 -29.58
CA ALA A 362 -9.67 11.38 -30.12
C ALA A 362 -8.34 11.15 -29.39
N LEU A 363 -8.37 10.97 -28.06
CA LEU A 363 -7.19 10.66 -27.25
C LEU A 363 -6.61 9.27 -27.56
N LEU A 364 -7.47 8.25 -27.66
CA LEU A 364 -7.06 6.87 -27.97
C LEU A 364 -6.60 6.70 -29.42
N GLY A 365 -7.12 7.53 -30.33
CA GLY A 365 -6.89 7.41 -31.78
C GLY A 365 -7.52 6.13 -32.36
N SER A 366 -8.54 5.59 -31.70
CA SER A 366 -9.29 4.38 -32.10
C SER A 366 -10.71 4.40 -31.54
N THR A 367 -11.52 3.40 -31.91
CA THR A 367 -12.80 3.12 -31.26
C THR A 367 -12.59 2.76 -29.79
N LEU A 368 -13.49 3.25 -28.93
CA LEU A 368 -13.54 2.93 -27.51
C LEU A 368 -14.17 1.54 -27.34
N GLN A 369 -13.46 0.60 -26.71
CA GLN A 369 -13.93 -0.75 -26.45
C GLN A 369 -14.61 -0.87 -25.08
N SER A 370 -14.05 -0.23 -24.07
CA SER A 370 -14.58 -0.25 -22.71
C SER A 370 -14.15 0.99 -21.93
N ASP A 371 -14.99 1.38 -20.97
CA ASP A 371 -14.67 2.38 -19.94
C ASP A 371 -14.87 1.75 -18.55
N HIS A 372 -13.83 1.83 -17.72
CA HIS A 372 -13.91 1.43 -16.32
C HIS A 372 -14.08 2.68 -15.45
N ARG A 373 -15.13 2.67 -14.63
CA ARG A 373 -15.59 3.87 -13.90
C ARG A 373 -15.38 3.70 -12.40
N ASP A 374 -14.42 4.43 -11.86
CA ASP A 374 -14.31 4.77 -10.45
C ASP A 374 -14.60 6.28 -10.31
N ARG A 375 -15.26 6.70 -9.21
CA ARG A 375 -15.55 8.11 -8.93
C ARG A 375 -14.29 8.99 -8.98
N LYS A 376 -13.12 8.47 -8.59
CA LYS A 376 -11.85 9.21 -8.54
C LYS A 376 -10.95 8.97 -9.75
N ILE A 377 -11.14 7.88 -10.50
CA ILE A 377 -10.29 7.50 -11.64
C ILE A 377 -11.13 6.92 -12.77
N CYS A 378 -10.93 7.43 -13.99
CA CYS A 378 -11.56 6.87 -15.17
C CYS A 378 -10.51 6.25 -16.08
N GLN A 379 -10.75 5.01 -16.52
CA GLN A 379 -9.89 4.33 -17.48
C GLN A 379 -10.66 4.01 -18.75
N TYR A 380 -10.01 4.20 -19.90
CA TYR A 380 -10.58 4.00 -21.22
C TYR A 380 -9.66 3.10 -22.05
N PHE A 381 -10.24 2.15 -22.78
CA PHE A 381 -9.50 1.21 -23.61
C PHE A 381 -9.86 1.34 -25.09
N GLY A 382 -8.85 1.41 -25.95
CA GLY A 382 -8.98 1.52 -27.39
C GLY A 382 -8.79 0.19 -28.11
N ALA A 383 -9.50 0.00 -29.23
CA ALA A 383 -9.42 -1.23 -30.04
C ALA A 383 -8.03 -1.56 -30.61
N ASN A 384 -7.13 -0.57 -30.67
CA ASN A 384 -5.74 -0.74 -31.06
C ASN A 384 -4.82 -1.14 -29.88
N GLY A 385 -5.39 -1.50 -28.73
CA GLY A 385 -4.66 -1.78 -27.50
C GLY A 385 -4.07 -0.54 -26.85
N SER A 386 -4.54 0.67 -27.19
CA SER A 386 -4.23 1.88 -26.42
C SER A 386 -5.10 1.97 -25.17
N TYR A 387 -4.64 2.72 -24.17
CA TYR A 387 -5.48 3.09 -23.05
C TYR A 387 -5.20 4.51 -22.61
N ALA A 388 -6.16 5.10 -21.93
CA ALA A 388 -6.05 6.39 -21.29
C ALA A 388 -6.61 6.34 -19.88
N THR A 389 -6.03 7.14 -18.99
CA THR A 389 -6.49 7.30 -17.61
C THR A 389 -6.65 8.78 -17.29
N VAL A 390 -7.74 9.13 -16.63
CA VAL A 390 -7.98 10.46 -16.06
C VAL A 390 -8.18 10.32 -14.57
N ALA A 391 -7.34 11.01 -13.79
CA ALA A 391 -7.42 11.04 -12.34
C ALA A 391 -7.50 12.50 -11.85
N LEU A 392 -8.46 12.79 -10.99
CA LEU A 392 -8.61 14.09 -10.34
C LEU A 392 -8.37 13.89 -8.85
N TYR A 393 -7.23 14.35 -8.37
CA TYR A 393 -6.87 14.27 -6.96
C TYR A 393 -7.12 15.60 -6.28
N ARG A 394 -7.88 15.57 -5.20
CA ARG A 394 -8.29 16.74 -4.46
C ARG A 394 -7.65 16.74 -3.09
N VAL A 395 -7.24 17.93 -2.66
CA VAL A 395 -6.77 18.16 -1.30
C VAL A 395 -7.59 19.26 -0.63
N PRO A 396 -7.66 19.29 0.72
CA PRO A 396 -8.50 20.25 1.43
C PRO A 396 -8.01 21.70 1.37
N THR A 397 -6.76 21.96 0.96
CA THR A 397 -6.15 23.30 0.99
C THR A 397 -5.42 23.63 -0.32
N LEU A 398 -5.39 24.92 -0.69
CA LEU A 398 -4.61 25.37 -1.86
C LEU A 398 -3.11 25.11 -1.69
N THR A 399 -2.60 25.32 -0.47
CA THR A 399 -1.20 25.04 -0.12
C THR A 399 -0.86 23.57 -0.31
N GLY A 400 -1.76 22.66 0.11
CA GLY A 400 -1.60 21.23 -0.14
C GLY A 400 -1.61 20.87 -1.61
N ALA A 401 -2.43 21.56 -2.42
CA ALA A 401 -2.51 21.25 -3.84
C ALA A 401 -1.23 21.66 -4.56
N LYS A 402 -0.68 22.82 -4.17
CA LYS A 402 0.60 23.30 -4.69
C LYS A 402 1.75 22.37 -4.29
N ALA A 403 1.82 21.97 -3.02
CA ALA A 403 2.83 21.02 -2.54
C ALA A 403 2.74 19.66 -3.28
N ASN A 404 1.52 19.18 -3.53
CA ASN A 404 1.29 17.96 -4.32
C ASN A 404 1.82 18.05 -5.72
N PHE A 405 1.45 19.11 -6.42
CA PHE A 405 1.91 19.34 -7.77
C PHE A 405 3.46 19.42 -7.84
N VAL A 406 4.10 20.09 -6.87
CA VAL A 406 5.56 20.18 -6.80
C VAL A 406 6.21 18.81 -6.54
N GLY A 407 5.67 18.00 -5.63
CA GLY A 407 6.21 16.67 -5.33
C GLY A 407 6.11 15.70 -6.51
N ILE A 408 4.97 15.71 -7.20
CA ILE A 408 4.78 14.92 -8.43
C ILE A 408 5.81 15.37 -9.48
N LYS A 409 5.91 16.69 -9.69
CA LYS A 409 6.86 17.26 -10.65
C LYS A 409 8.30 16.85 -10.33
N GLN A 410 8.71 16.90 -9.07
CA GLN A 410 10.05 16.51 -8.65
C GLN A 410 10.32 15.03 -8.95
N THR A 411 9.38 14.13 -8.64
CA THR A 411 9.57 12.69 -8.93
C THR A 411 9.76 12.43 -10.42
N PHE A 412 9.00 13.13 -11.26
CA PHE A 412 9.17 13.04 -12.70
C PHE A 412 10.51 13.63 -13.16
N GLN A 413 11.02 14.68 -12.50
CA GLN A 413 12.35 15.23 -12.77
C GLN A 413 13.45 14.25 -12.36
N ASP A 414 13.32 13.58 -11.23
CA ASP A 414 14.27 12.55 -10.78
C ASP A 414 14.30 11.37 -11.78
N LEU A 415 13.12 10.92 -12.25
CA LEU A 415 13.01 9.90 -13.29
C LEU A 415 13.67 10.31 -14.61
N ARG A 416 13.58 11.59 -15.00
CA ARG A 416 14.28 12.12 -16.18
C ARG A 416 15.79 12.02 -16.02
N ASP A 417 16.27 12.32 -14.82
CA ASP A 417 17.70 12.39 -14.55
C ASP A 417 18.31 10.96 -14.54
N GLU A 418 17.52 9.95 -14.16
CA GLU A 418 17.86 8.52 -14.31
C GLU A 418 17.66 7.98 -15.74
N HIS A 419 16.68 8.52 -16.49
CA HIS A 419 16.28 8.07 -17.82
C HIS A 419 16.20 9.26 -18.81
N PRO A 420 17.32 9.62 -19.48
CA PRO A 420 17.41 10.79 -20.35
C PRO A 420 16.49 10.75 -21.58
N ASP A 421 15.95 9.58 -21.92
CA ASP A 421 15.00 9.36 -23.01
C ASP A 421 13.58 9.88 -22.70
N ILE A 422 13.32 10.27 -21.45
CA ILE A 422 12.05 10.90 -21.06
C ILE A 422 12.08 12.39 -21.43
N ALA A 423 11.29 12.75 -22.44
CA ALA A 423 11.14 14.14 -22.89
C ALA A 423 10.15 14.90 -22.01
N PHE A 424 10.59 16.01 -21.40
CA PHE A 424 9.76 16.91 -20.62
C PHE A 424 9.39 18.16 -21.40
N THR A 425 8.11 18.53 -21.36
CA THR A 425 7.62 19.74 -22.03
C THR A 425 6.79 20.57 -21.07
N ARG A 426 7.07 21.88 -21.00
CA ARG A 426 6.16 22.83 -20.35
C ARG A 426 4.97 23.06 -21.27
N THR A 427 3.77 23.00 -20.70
CA THR A 427 2.50 23.09 -21.43
C THR A 427 1.72 24.32 -20.97
N PRO A 428 2.16 25.54 -21.30
CA PRO A 428 1.47 26.76 -20.88
C PRO A 428 0.01 26.75 -21.38
N GLY A 429 -0.91 27.21 -20.53
CA GLY A 429 -2.34 27.35 -20.88
C GLY A 429 -3.27 26.23 -20.38
N VAL A 430 -2.76 25.19 -19.69
CA VAL A 430 -3.59 24.19 -19.00
C VAL A 430 -3.39 24.30 -17.49
N GLY A 431 -4.46 24.66 -16.77
CA GLY A 431 -4.43 24.89 -15.33
C GLY A 431 -3.59 26.11 -14.92
N GLU A 432 -3.34 26.25 -13.63
CA GLU A 432 -2.45 27.27 -13.07
C GLU A 432 -0.97 26.89 -13.27
N GLU A 433 -0.67 25.61 -13.15
CA GLU A 433 0.64 25.01 -13.38
C GLU A 433 0.47 23.66 -14.06
N SER A 434 1.36 23.32 -14.99
CA SER A 434 1.33 22.03 -15.66
C SER A 434 2.69 21.60 -16.21
N PHE A 435 2.82 20.29 -16.44
CA PHE A 435 3.92 19.71 -17.18
C PHE A 435 3.47 18.44 -17.89
N ALA A 436 4.17 18.09 -18.96
CA ALA A 436 4.01 16.84 -19.67
C ALA A 436 5.32 16.06 -19.74
N SER A 437 5.22 14.74 -19.75
CA SER A 437 6.33 13.84 -20.03
C SER A 437 5.93 12.83 -21.10
N VAL A 438 6.88 12.47 -21.95
CA VAL A 438 6.72 11.42 -22.96
C VAL A 438 7.96 10.54 -22.93
N HIS A 439 7.74 9.24 -22.93
CA HIS A 439 8.80 8.27 -23.18
C HIS A 439 8.30 7.18 -24.11
N ARG A 440 9.24 6.47 -24.72
CA ARG A 440 8.96 5.36 -25.62
C ARG A 440 9.71 4.13 -25.15
N GLU A 441 8.97 3.08 -24.84
CA GLU A 441 9.53 1.81 -24.38
C GLU A 441 8.89 0.66 -25.16
N SER A 442 9.71 -0.28 -25.63
CA SER A 442 9.24 -1.50 -26.32
C SER A 442 8.26 -1.22 -27.48
N GLY A 443 8.51 -0.14 -28.24
CA GLY A 443 7.70 0.25 -29.40
C GLY A 443 6.39 0.98 -29.09
N ARG A 444 6.04 1.18 -27.82
CA ARG A 444 4.86 1.94 -27.38
C ARG A 444 5.28 3.29 -26.79
N TYR A 445 4.40 4.27 -26.93
CA TYR A 445 4.58 5.58 -26.31
C TYR A 445 3.71 5.67 -25.06
N THR A 446 4.28 6.24 -24.02
CA THR A 446 3.56 6.61 -22.81
C THR A 446 3.73 8.12 -22.62
N ALA A 447 2.59 8.81 -22.55
CA ALA A 447 2.52 10.25 -22.37
C ALA A 447 1.75 10.56 -21.09
N ASN A 448 2.32 11.42 -20.24
CA ASN A 448 1.67 11.92 -19.04
C ASN A 448 1.50 13.43 -19.14
N MET A 449 0.40 13.92 -18.57
CA MET A 449 0.11 15.34 -18.46
C MET A 449 -0.48 15.58 -17.07
N VAL A 450 0.21 16.41 -16.28
CA VAL A 450 -0.19 16.76 -14.92
C VAL A 450 -0.45 18.25 -14.88
N PHE A 451 -1.58 18.68 -14.33
CA PHE A 451 -1.86 20.08 -14.09
C PHE A 451 -2.62 20.33 -12.80
N ARG A 452 -2.51 21.54 -12.26
CA ARG A 452 -3.18 21.97 -11.04
C ARG A 452 -4.22 23.04 -11.33
N MET A 453 -5.37 22.94 -10.68
CA MET A 453 -6.40 23.99 -10.63
C MET A 453 -6.95 24.09 -9.22
N SER A 454 -6.78 25.25 -8.57
CA SER A 454 -7.19 25.46 -7.19
C SER A 454 -6.68 24.34 -6.26
N ASN A 455 -7.59 23.62 -5.60
CA ASN A 455 -7.30 22.53 -4.67
C ASN A 455 -7.28 21.13 -5.32
N VAL A 456 -7.21 21.04 -6.66
CA VAL A 456 -7.19 19.78 -7.40
C VAL A 456 -5.94 19.67 -8.28
N THR A 457 -5.30 18.51 -8.23
CA THR A 457 -4.28 18.06 -9.19
C THR A 457 -4.92 17.06 -10.13
N ALA A 458 -4.96 17.38 -11.42
CA ALA A 458 -5.47 16.52 -12.47
C ALA A 458 -4.30 15.86 -13.19
N THR A 459 -4.44 14.57 -13.44
CA THR A 459 -3.44 13.82 -14.18
C THR A 459 -4.09 12.97 -15.25
N LEU A 460 -3.52 13.06 -16.46
CA LEU A 460 -3.92 12.29 -17.61
C LEU A 460 -2.74 11.45 -18.08
N THR A 461 -2.98 10.17 -18.29
CA THR A 461 -2.01 9.26 -18.91
C THR A 461 -2.59 8.67 -20.16
N TYR A 462 -1.76 8.56 -21.19
CA TYR A 462 -2.05 7.84 -22.41
C TYR A 462 -0.92 6.85 -22.69
N SER A 463 -1.27 5.63 -23.09
CA SER A 463 -0.33 4.68 -23.66
C SER A 463 -0.87 4.12 -24.96
N GLY A 464 -0.04 4.09 -26.00
CA GLY A 464 -0.46 3.59 -27.30
C GLY A 464 0.64 3.51 -28.35
N PRO A 465 0.27 3.15 -29.59
CA PRO A 465 1.21 2.97 -30.70
C PRO A 465 1.75 4.29 -31.27
N ARG A 466 1.19 5.44 -30.88
CA ARG A 466 1.61 6.78 -31.33
C ARG A 466 1.97 7.63 -30.11
N PRO A 467 2.76 8.72 -30.23
CA PRO A 467 3.14 9.56 -29.09
C PRO A 467 1.97 10.14 -28.29
N GLY A 468 0.83 10.40 -28.93
CA GLY A 468 -0.39 10.89 -28.27
C GLY A 468 -0.29 12.29 -27.64
N THR A 469 0.87 12.94 -27.61
CA THR A 469 1.15 14.16 -26.83
C THR A 469 0.21 15.32 -27.15
N LYS A 470 -0.06 15.60 -28.43
CA LYS A 470 -1.00 16.65 -28.84
C LYS A 470 -2.43 16.35 -28.38
N ALA A 471 -2.87 15.11 -28.54
CA ALA A 471 -4.19 14.67 -28.11
C ALA A 471 -4.33 14.70 -26.58
N LEU A 472 -3.26 14.35 -25.86
CA LEU A 472 -3.21 14.41 -24.41
C LEU A 472 -3.28 15.85 -23.88
N VAL A 473 -2.60 16.81 -24.51
CA VAL A 473 -2.71 18.24 -24.16
C VAL A 473 -4.12 18.77 -24.45
N GLN A 474 -4.72 18.39 -25.57
CA GLN A 474 -6.11 18.76 -25.89
C GLN A 474 -7.13 18.16 -24.90
N ALA A 475 -6.91 16.91 -24.51
CA ALA A 475 -7.71 16.25 -23.47
C ALA A 475 -7.54 16.97 -22.12
N ALA A 476 -6.31 17.35 -21.75
CA ALA A 476 -6.06 18.08 -20.51
C ALA A 476 -6.71 19.47 -20.50
N ALA A 477 -6.68 20.20 -21.61
CA ALA A 477 -7.42 21.46 -21.77
C ALA A 477 -8.95 21.26 -21.66
N SER A 478 -9.46 20.15 -22.19
CA SER A 478 -10.86 19.77 -22.06
C SER A 478 -11.25 19.46 -20.61
N VAL A 479 -10.40 18.74 -19.88
CA VAL A 479 -10.59 18.48 -18.44
C VAL A 479 -10.58 19.78 -17.66
N ALA A 480 -9.62 20.68 -17.93
CA ALA A 480 -9.55 21.99 -17.27
C ALA A 480 -10.83 22.82 -17.53
N THR A 481 -11.36 22.80 -18.75
CA THR A 481 -12.63 23.46 -19.09
C THR A 481 -13.82 22.84 -18.37
N ALA A 482 -13.88 21.51 -18.26
CA ALA A 482 -14.92 20.81 -17.53
C ALA A 482 -14.88 21.15 -16.03
N MET A 483 -13.67 21.20 -15.44
CA MET A 483 -13.46 21.63 -14.06
C MET A 483 -13.92 23.08 -13.87
N GLU A 484 -13.62 23.97 -14.80
CA GLU A 484 -14.05 25.37 -14.73
C GLU A 484 -15.58 25.52 -14.72
N LYS A 485 -16.28 24.71 -15.51
CA LYS A 485 -17.76 24.65 -15.53
C LYS A 485 -18.36 24.06 -14.26
N ALA A 486 -17.63 23.16 -13.61
CA ALA A 486 -18.05 22.53 -12.34
C ALA A 486 -17.79 23.42 -11.12
N ARG A 487 -17.37 24.67 -11.31
CA ARG A 487 -17.20 25.62 -10.20
C ARG A 487 -18.55 25.94 -9.55
N PRO A 488 -18.64 25.90 -8.20
CA PRO A 488 -19.83 26.39 -7.52
C PRO A 488 -20.05 27.88 -7.85
N ALA A 489 -21.30 28.27 -8.07
CA ALA A 489 -21.66 29.67 -8.25
C ALA A 489 -21.23 30.47 -7.01
N ARG A 490 -20.62 31.64 -7.22
CA ARG A 490 -20.09 32.50 -6.15
C ARG A 490 -21.18 33.11 -5.30
#